data_AF-A0A965EZN2-F1
#
_entry.id   AF-A0A965EZN2-F1
#
_cell.length_a   1.000
_cell.length_b   1.000
_cell.length_c   1.000
_cell.angle_alpha   90.00
_cell.angle_beta   90.00
_cell.angle_gamma   90.00
#
_symmetry.space_group_name_H-M   'P 1'
#
loop_
_entity.id
_entity.type
_entity.pdbx_description
1 polymer ?
#
loop_
_entity_poly.entity_id
_entity_poly.type
_entity_poly.pdbx_seq_one_letter_code
_entity_poly.pdbx_strand_id
1 'polypeptide(L)'
;MNHCVSGGEYGWRSGTGKWPDYYADSLGACPNIGVGCPTGVATAKGAKFPAKYQRALYIMDWTYGRLIAVHLKPEGASYTATWENFVAPAGLMKPGEPKPALNLTDMTIGNDGAMY
;
A
#
# COMPACT_ATOMS: atom_id res chain seq x y z
N MET A 1 -1.36 6.77 1.23
CA MET A 1 -2.55 6.14 0.62
C MET A 1 -3.75 6.85 1.18
N ASN A 2 -4.66 7.31 0.33
CA ASN A 2 -5.70 8.28 0.73
C ASN A 2 -7.08 7.63 0.60
N HIS A 3 -7.96 7.90 1.55
CA HIS A 3 -9.39 7.68 1.37
C HIS A 3 -9.97 8.93 0.69
N CYS A 4 -10.26 8.83 -0.60
CA CYS A 4 -10.79 9.94 -1.38
C CYS A 4 -12.26 10.17 -1.05
N VAL A 5 -12.58 11.31 -0.44
CA VAL A 5 -13.95 11.73 -0.12
C VAL A 5 -14.34 12.97 -0.90
N SER A 6 -15.66 13.21 -0.99
CA SER A 6 -16.19 14.38 -1.70
C SER A 6 -15.66 15.69 -1.10
N GLY A 7 -15.15 16.58 -1.96
CA GLY A 7 -14.62 17.89 -1.57
C GLY A 7 -13.22 17.87 -0.96
N GLY A 8 -12.56 16.71 -0.86
CA GLY A 8 -11.15 16.62 -0.43
C GLY A 8 -10.16 16.85 -1.56
N GLU A 9 -9.04 17.50 -1.25
CA GLU A 9 -7.90 17.70 -2.15
C GLU A 9 -6.74 16.78 -1.73
N TYR A 10 -6.08 16.15 -2.70
CA TYR A 10 -5.09 15.09 -2.47
C TYR A 10 -3.79 15.28 -3.25
N GLY A 11 -3.60 16.44 -3.85
CA GLY A 11 -2.28 16.95 -4.18
C GLY A 11 -1.86 16.84 -5.62
N TRP A 12 -2.74 16.49 -6.56
CA TRP A 12 -2.34 16.45 -7.96
C TRP A 12 -2.14 17.86 -8.52
N ARG A 13 -0.91 18.17 -8.94
CA ARG A 13 -0.55 19.41 -9.65
C ARG A 13 0.74 19.22 -10.43
N SER A 14 0.98 20.09 -11.41
CA SER A 14 2.24 20.09 -12.17
C SER A 14 3.45 20.38 -11.25
N GLY A 15 4.41 19.46 -11.19
CA GLY A 15 5.65 19.61 -10.42
C GLY A 15 5.89 18.49 -9.40
N THR A 16 6.85 18.70 -8.49
CA THR A 16 7.30 17.70 -7.50
C THR A 16 6.94 18.06 -6.05
N GLY A 17 6.16 19.12 -5.84
CA GLY A 17 5.76 19.57 -4.50
C GLY A 17 4.79 18.60 -3.84
N LYS A 18 5.09 18.14 -2.62
CA LYS A 18 4.14 17.36 -1.81
C LYS A 18 3.04 18.29 -1.30
N TRP A 19 1.78 17.88 -1.45
CA TRP A 19 0.65 18.61 -0.87
C TRP A 19 0.72 18.52 0.66
N PRO A 20 0.79 19.64 1.39
CA PRO A 20 0.90 19.62 2.84
C PRO A 20 -0.39 19.16 3.54
N ASP A 21 -0.24 18.37 4.60
CA ASP A 21 -1.35 17.87 5.42
C ASP A 21 -2.08 18.98 6.21
N TYR A 22 -1.44 20.13 6.42
CA TYR A 22 -2.01 21.23 7.21
C TYR A 22 -2.93 22.17 6.41
N TYR A 23 -3.12 21.95 5.10
CA TYR A 23 -4.10 22.70 4.33
C TYR A 23 -5.52 22.26 4.67
N ALA A 24 -6.46 23.19 4.68
CA ALA A 24 -7.81 22.98 5.21
C ALA A 24 -8.63 21.92 4.45
N ASP A 25 -8.32 21.74 3.16
CA ASP A 25 -8.90 20.76 2.24
C ASP A 25 -8.05 19.49 2.11
N SER A 26 -6.88 19.43 2.76
CA SER A 26 -6.08 18.22 2.89
C SER A 26 -6.66 17.33 3.99
N LEU A 27 -7.33 16.25 3.59
CA LEU A 27 -7.95 15.32 4.55
C LEU A 27 -6.97 14.24 5.06
N GLY A 28 -5.67 14.41 4.76
CA GLY A 28 -4.59 13.53 5.19
C GLY A 28 -4.57 12.15 4.51
N ALA A 29 -3.50 11.40 4.76
CA ALA A 29 -3.36 10.01 4.32
C ALA A 29 -3.89 9.03 5.39
N CYS A 30 -4.49 7.91 4.96
CA CYS A 30 -4.86 6.82 5.87
C CYS A 30 -3.62 6.14 6.48
N PRO A 31 -2.65 5.68 5.66
CA PRO A 31 -1.27 5.51 6.11
C PRO A 31 -0.25 6.27 5.25
N ASN A 32 0.80 6.73 5.94
CA ASN A 32 2.07 7.14 5.33
C ASN A 32 3.02 5.94 5.29
N ILE A 33 3.30 5.45 4.08
CA ILE A 33 4.15 4.26 3.84
C ILE A 33 5.62 4.65 3.60
N GLY A 34 5.85 5.87 3.09
CA GLY A 34 7.16 6.37 2.72
C GLY A 34 7.41 6.36 1.22
N VAL A 35 8.67 6.46 0.82
CA VAL A 35 9.08 6.49 -0.59
C VAL A 35 8.90 5.12 -1.23
N GLY A 36 8.47 5.10 -2.49
CA GLY A 36 8.31 3.89 -3.31
C GLY A 36 7.86 4.25 -4.72
N CYS A 37 7.58 3.24 -5.53
CA CYS A 37 6.95 3.37 -6.85
C CYS A 37 5.75 2.42 -6.92
N PRO A 38 4.53 2.89 -6.56
CA PRO A 38 3.36 2.04 -6.55
C PRO A 38 2.95 1.70 -7.99
N THR A 39 2.94 0.41 -8.34
CA THR A 39 2.55 -0.08 -9.67
C THR A 39 1.10 -0.51 -9.74
N GLY A 40 0.52 -0.89 -8.61
CA GLY A 40 -0.91 -1.21 -8.52
C GLY A 40 -1.35 -1.55 -7.11
N VAL A 41 -2.65 -1.80 -6.99
CA VAL A 41 -3.31 -2.19 -5.75
C VAL A 41 -4.30 -3.32 -6.02
N ALA A 42 -4.37 -4.32 -5.15
CA ALA A 42 -5.37 -5.37 -5.21
C ALA A 42 -5.88 -5.78 -3.83
N THR A 43 -7.05 -6.41 -3.79
CA THR A 43 -7.56 -7.05 -2.58
C THR A 43 -7.21 -8.53 -2.60
N ALA A 44 -6.91 -9.14 -1.45
CA ALA A 44 -6.73 -10.60 -1.36
C ALA A 44 -8.03 -11.35 -1.03
N LYS A 45 -9.19 -10.81 -1.44
CA LYS A 45 -10.47 -11.50 -1.27
C LYS A 45 -10.45 -12.82 -2.04
N GLY A 46 -10.75 -13.92 -1.34
CA GLY A 46 -10.70 -15.28 -1.92
C GLY A 46 -9.35 -15.98 -1.77
N ALA A 47 -8.32 -15.30 -1.25
CA ALA A 47 -7.03 -15.93 -0.99
C ALA A 47 -7.14 -16.95 0.16
N LYS A 48 -6.41 -18.06 0.07
CA LYS A 48 -6.27 -19.06 1.14
C LYS A 48 -5.24 -18.61 2.20
N PHE A 49 -5.33 -17.35 2.61
CA PHE A 49 -4.47 -16.76 3.63
C PHE A 49 -5.17 -16.71 4.99
N PRO A 50 -4.45 -16.46 6.09
CA PRO A 50 -5.08 -16.09 7.36
C PRO A 50 -6.05 -14.90 7.18
N ALA A 51 -7.12 -14.88 7.98
CA ALA A 51 -8.22 -13.92 7.80
C ALA A 51 -7.79 -12.44 7.79
N LYS A 52 -6.70 -12.08 8.50
CA LYS A 52 -6.16 -10.71 8.46
C LYS A 52 -5.68 -10.32 7.06
N TYR A 53 -5.06 -11.24 6.34
CA TYR A 53 -4.48 -11.01 5.02
C TYR A 53 -5.53 -11.10 3.91
N GLN A 54 -6.57 -11.93 4.05
CA GLN A 54 -7.70 -11.93 3.11
C GLN A 54 -8.44 -10.59 3.04
N ARG A 55 -8.40 -9.81 4.12
CA ARG A 55 -9.05 -8.49 4.23
C ARG A 55 -8.10 -7.32 3.98
N ALA A 56 -6.83 -7.58 3.70
CA ALA A 56 -5.85 -6.54 3.44
C ALA A 56 -5.94 -6.00 2.01
N LEU A 57 -5.58 -4.74 1.85
CA LEU A 57 -5.23 -4.15 0.57
C LEU A 57 -3.74 -4.34 0.33
N TYR A 58 -3.38 -4.79 -0.85
CA TYR A 58 -2.00 -5.03 -1.24
C TYR A 58 -1.54 -3.94 -2.18
N ILE A 59 -0.42 -3.31 -1.85
CA ILE A 59 0.25 -2.31 -2.70
C ILE A 59 1.55 -2.91 -3.20
N MET A 60 1.76 -2.82 -4.51
CA MET A 60 2.97 -3.29 -5.18
C MET A 60 3.95 -2.13 -5.34
N ASP A 61 5.18 -2.30 -4.86
CA ASP A 61 6.25 -1.29 -4.94
C ASP A 61 7.39 -1.77 -5.83
N TRP A 62 7.54 -1.13 -6.99
CA TRP A 62 8.55 -1.49 -7.98
C TRP A 62 9.97 -1.10 -7.56
N THR A 63 10.15 0.09 -6.95
CA THR A 63 11.47 0.64 -6.61
C THR A 63 12.22 -0.25 -5.64
N TYR A 64 11.52 -0.75 -4.63
CA TYR A 64 12.11 -1.58 -3.58
C TYR A 64 11.74 -3.07 -3.70
N GLY A 65 10.91 -3.42 -4.67
CA GLY A 65 10.44 -4.78 -4.90
C GLY A 65 9.69 -5.36 -3.70
N ARG A 66 8.72 -4.61 -3.17
CA ARG A 66 7.97 -5.00 -1.96
C ARG A 66 6.49 -5.17 -2.26
N LEU A 67 5.90 -6.22 -1.70
CA LEU A 67 4.47 -6.37 -1.59
C LEU A 67 4.06 -5.92 -0.19
N ILE A 68 3.22 -4.90 -0.10
CA ILE A 68 2.86 -4.24 1.16
C ILE A 68 1.42 -4.58 1.48
N ALA A 69 1.16 -5.19 2.63
CA ALA A 69 -0.19 -5.43 3.13
C ALA A 69 -0.63 -4.24 4.01
N VAL A 70 -1.72 -3.60 3.62
CA VAL A 70 -2.36 -2.49 4.34
C VAL A 70 -3.64 -3.00 4.99
N HIS A 71 -3.73 -2.83 6.31
CA HIS A 71 -4.86 -3.23 7.13
C HIS A 71 -5.68 -2.00 7.50
N LEU A 72 -6.87 -1.88 6.92
CA LEU A 72 -7.79 -0.79 7.19
C LEU A 72 -8.64 -1.05 8.44
N LYS A 73 -8.86 0.00 9.23
CA LYS A 73 -9.78 0.04 10.35
C LYS A 73 -10.74 1.23 10.15
N PRO A 74 -12.07 0.99 10.05
CA PRO A 74 -13.03 2.07 10.00
C PRO A 74 -12.94 2.98 11.23
N GLU A 75 -12.98 4.30 11.02
CA GLU A 75 -13.01 5.31 12.07
C GLU A 75 -13.81 6.53 11.61
N GLY A 76 -14.98 6.74 12.23
CA GLY A 76 -15.93 7.77 11.82
C GLY A 76 -16.37 7.60 10.36
N ALA A 77 -16.25 8.67 9.57
CA ALA A 77 -16.55 8.68 8.14
C ALA A 77 -15.34 8.28 7.26
N SER A 78 -14.26 7.78 7.87
CA SER A 78 -13.01 7.45 7.18
C SER A 78 -12.37 6.15 7.71
N TYR A 79 -11.09 5.95 7.43
CA TYR A 79 -10.31 4.81 7.87
C TYR A 79 -8.98 5.26 8.46
N THR A 80 -8.56 4.61 9.54
CA THR A 80 -7.14 4.50 9.90
C THR A 80 -6.54 3.25 9.26
N ALA A 81 -5.22 3.21 9.15
CA ALA A 81 -4.54 2.07 8.56
C ALA A 81 -3.20 1.79 9.23
N THR A 82 -2.88 0.50 9.33
CA THR A 82 -1.52 0.02 9.60
C THR A 82 -1.03 -0.74 8.37
N TRP A 83 0.28 -0.92 8.24
CA TRP A 83 0.84 -1.64 7.10
C TRP A 83 2.07 -2.45 7.52
N GLU A 84 2.31 -3.53 6.79
CA GLU A 84 3.48 -4.39 6.95
C GLU A 84 4.01 -4.81 5.56
N ASN A 85 5.33 -5.03 5.45
CA ASN A 85 5.88 -5.70 4.27
C ASN A 85 5.41 -7.16 4.32
N PHE A 86 4.56 -7.57 3.37
CA PHE A 86 4.12 -8.95 3.24
C PHE A 86 5.20 -9.80 2.57
N VAL A 87 5.79 -9.28 1.50
CA VAL A 87 6.99 -9.83 0.85
C VAL A 87 7.96 -8.68 0.61
N ALA A 88 9.21 -8.87 1.00
CA ALA A 88 10.28 -7.91 0.73
C ALA A 88 11.63 -8.60 0.67
N PRO A 89 12.60 -8.06 -0.09
CA PRO A 89 13.99 -8.48 -0.03
C PRO A 89 14.54 -8.40 1.39
N ALA A 90 15.24 -9.46 1.83
CA ALA A 90 15.78 -9.53 3.19
C ALA A 90 16.69 -8.33 3.51
N GLY A 91 17.48 -7.85 2.55
CA GLY A 91 18.34 -6.68 2.69
C GLY A 91 17.63 -5.36 2.95
N LEU A 92 16.30 -5.27 2.82
CA LEU A 92 15.53 -4.11 3.28
C LEU A 92 15.20 -4.14 4.77
N MET A 93 15.25 -5.32 5.38
CA MET A 93 14.92 -5.53 6.79
C MET A 93 16.15 -5.86 7.63
N LYS A 94 17.19 -6.42 7.00
CA LYS A 94 18.40 -6.92 7.65
C LYS A 94 19.65 -6.35 6.96
N PRO A 95 20.44 -5.50 7.63
CA PRO A 95 21.69 -5.00 7.09
C PRO A 95 22.63 -6.14 6.69
N GLY A 96 23.26 -6.04 5.52
CA GLY A 96 24.19 -7.05 4.99
C GLY A 96 23.54 -8.18 4.18
N GLU A 97 22.21 -8.34 4.24
CA GLU A 97 21.51 -9.34 3.43
C GLU A 97 21.31 -8.87 1.96
N PRO A 98 21.19 -9.81 1.01
CA PRO A 98 20.93 -9.49 -0.39
C PRO A 98 19.62 -8.71 -0.59
N LYS A 99 19.62 -7.86 -1.63
CA LYS A 99 18.44 -7.17 -2.15
C LYS A 99 18.09 -7.66 -3.55
N PRO A 100 17.67 -8.94 -3.73
CA PRO A 100 17.25 -9.44 -5.03
C PRO A 100 16.12 -8.58 -5.58
N ALA A 101 16.10 -8.41 -6.90
CA ALA A 101 15.03 -7.70 -7.57
C ALA A 101 13.72 -8.49 -7.45
N LEU A 102 12.64 -7.79 -7.10
CA LEU A 102 11.28 -8.32 -7.10
C LEU A 102 10.34 -7.20 -7.57
N ASN A 103 10.58 -6.71 -8.79
CA ASN A 103 9.90 -5.54 -9.30
C ASN A 103 8.45 -5.88 -9.64
N LEU A 104 7.57 -5.77 -8.64
CA LEU A 104 6.16 -6.11 -8.75
C LEU A 104 5.45 -5.12 -9.67
N THR A 105 4.63 -5.64 -10.56
CA THR A 105 3.93 -4.86 -11.59
C THR A 105 2.43 -5.11 -11.59
N ASP A 106 2.01 -6.35 -11.29
CA ASP A 106 0.62 -6.73 -11.16
C ASP A 106 0.47 -7.88 -10.16
N MET A 107 -0.76 -8.11 -9.70
CA MET A 107 -1.09 -9.26 -8.87
C MET A 107 -2.55 -9.69 -9.02
N THR A 108 -2.82 -10.97 -8.81
CA THR A 108 -4.19 -11.50 -8.76
C THR A 108 -4.31 -12.66 -7.77
N ILE A 109 -5.55 -12.92 -7.33
CA ILE A 109 -5.89 -14.13 -6.59
C ILE A 109 -6.51 -15.12 -7.57
N GLY A 110 -5.86 -16.27 -7.75
CA GLY A 110 -6.37 -17.35 -8.57
C GLY A 110 -7.60 -18.03 -7.95
N ASN A 111 -8.34 -18.77 -8.76
CA ASN A 111 -9.50 -19.56 -8.30
C ASN A 111 -9.12 -20.64 -7.28
N ASP A 112 -7.84 -21.04 -7.25
CA ASP A 112 -7.27 -21.94 -6.26
C ASP A 112 -6.97 -21.25 -4.92
N GLY A 113 -7.13 -19.93 -4.84
CA GLY A 113 -6.86 -19.09 -3.68
C GLY A 113 -5.38 -18.74 -3.49
N ALA A 114 -4.52 -19.03 -4.45
CA ALA A 114 -3.13 -18.59 -4.45
C ALA A 114 -3.02 -17.15 -4.99
N MET A 115 -1.95 -16.46 -4.59
CA MET A 115 -1.60 -15.15 -5.10
C MET A 115 -0.52 -15.30 -6.17
N TYR A 116 -0.71 -14.61 -7.30
CA TYR A 116 0.20 -14.55 -8.44
C TYR A 116 0.61 -13.11 -8.70
#